data_AF-X1M2D4-F1
#
_entry.id   AF-X1M2D4-F1
#
_cell.length_a   1.000
_cell.length_b   1.000
_cell.length_c   1.000
_cell.angle_alpha   90.00
_cell.angle_beta   90.00
_cell.angle_gamma   90.00
#
_symmetry.space_group_name_H-M   'P 1'
#
loop_
_entity.id
_entity.type
_entity.pdbx_description
1 polymer ?
#
loop_
_entity_poly.entity_id
_entity_poly.type
_entity_poly.pdbx_seq_one_letter_code
_entity_poly.pdbx_strand_id
1 'polypeptide(L)'
;MGFAGAVNLGVNLSSGDIIVLLNPDVVVKEKWLLSLIEAFKVKEIGIVGSIILDSNQSFIQHAGAVIKKNGITEHIELNLEEVSLEDNEGIKQKIKEKLKSKFGKN
;
A
#
# COMPACT_ATOMS: atom_id res chain seq x y z
N MET A 1 -5.43 8.49 23.44
CA MET A 1 -4.50 7.62 22.70
C MET A 1 -4.59 8.03 21.24
N GLY A 2 -3.50 8.48 20.61
CA GLY A 2 -3.52 8.82 19.17
C GLY A 2 -3.55 7.55 18.29
N PHE A 3 -3.53 7.72 16.95
CA PHE A 3 -3.59 6.61 15.99
C PHE A 3 -2.60 5.47 16.32
N ALA A 4 -1.31 5.78 16.44
CA ALA A 4 -0.29 4.78 16.73
C ALA A 4 -0.51 4.07 18.08
N GLY A 5 -0.97 4.79 19.10
CA GLY A 5 -1.26 4.21 20.41
C GLY A 5 -2.44 3.22 20.37
N ALA A 6 -3.49 3.55 19.61
CA ALA A 6 -4.64 2.67 19.41
C ALA A 6 -4.26 1.42 18.61
N VAL A 7 -3.48 1.57 17.54
CA VAL A 7 -2.94 0.45 16.74
C VAL A 7 -2.11 -0.48 17.63
N ASN A 8 -1.17 0.05 18.40
CA ASN A 8 -0.31 -0.77 19.26
C ASN A 8 -1.10 -1.54 20.32
N LEU A 9 -2.15 -0.93 20.90
CA LEU A 9 -3.05 -1.62 21.82
C LEU A 9 -3.78 -2.77 21.10
N GLY A 10 -4.33 -2.52 19.91
CA GLY A 10 -5.02 -3.54 19.12
C GLY A 10 -4.11 -4.72 18.76
N VAL A 11 -2.88 -4.45 18.34
CA VAL A 11 -1.86 -5.48 18.06
C VAL A 11 -1.57 -6.31 19.30
N ASN A 12 -1.32 -5.68 20.46
CA ASN A 12 -1.03 -6.39 21.72
C ASN A 12 -2.19 -7.27 22.21
N LEU A 13 -3.43 -6.93 21.86
CA LEU A 13 -4.62 -7.70 22.24
C LEU A 13 -5.00 -8.76 21.19
N SER A 14 -4.37 -8.74 20.02
CA SER A 14 -4.66 -9.69 18.93
C SER A 14 -3.95 -11.03 19.15
N SER A 15 -4.54 -12.10 18.66
CA SER A 15 -4.02 -13.47 18.77
C SER A 15 -3.91 -14.21 17.43
N GLY A 16 -4.18 -13.53 16.33
CA GLY A 16 -4.12 -14.11 14.99
C GLY A 16 -2.69 -14.21 14.47
N ASP A 17 -2.41 -15.21 13.64
CA ASP A 17 -1.12 -15.38 12.96
C ASP A 17 -0.81 -14.25 11.98
N ILE A 18 -1.86 -13.59 11.49
CA ILE A 18 -1.80 -12.43 10.61
C ILE A 18 -2.61 -11.31 11.23
N ILE A 19 -1.99 -10.15 11.38
CA ILE A 19 -2.63 -8.93 11.88
C ILE A 19 -2.82 -7.98 10.71
N VAL A 20 -4.05 -7.49 10.55
CA VAL A 20 -4.39 -6.51 9.52
C VAL A 20 -4.75 -5.20 10.18
N LEU A 21 -3.99 -4.15 9.84
CA LEU A 21 -4.29 -2.78 10.25
C LEU A 21 -5.23 -2.17 9.20
N LEU A 22 -6.51 -2.08 9.54
CA LEU A 22 -7.53 -1.54 8.65
C LEU A 22 -8.14 -0.28 9.27
N ASN A 23 -8.12 0.81 8.51
CA ASN A 23 -8.81 2.02 8.93
C ASN A 23 -10.33 1.81 8.85
N PRO A 24 -11.12 2.42 9.76
CA PRO A 24 -12.56 2.20 9.81
C PRO A 24 -13.35 2.85 8.64
N ASP A 25 -12.72 3.74 7.88
CA ASP A 25 -13.31 4.58 6.84
C ASP A 25 -12.98 4.12 5.42
N VAL A 26 -12.59 2.85 5.24
CA VAL A 26 -12.27 2.29 3.91
C VAL A 26 -13.35 1.34 3.40
N VAL A 27 -13.51 1.29 2.08
CA VAL A 27 -14.30 0.27 1.39
C VAL A 27 -13.34 -0.73 0.75
N VAL A 28 -13.47 -1.99 1.11
CA VAL A 28 -12.60 -3.06 0.60
C VAL A 28 -13.19 -3.71 -0.65
N LYS A 29 -12.35 -4.05 -1.64
CA LYS A 29 -12.77 -4.82 -2.82
C LYS A 29 -12.82 -6.32 -2.52
N GLU A 30 -13.53 -7.07 -3.34
CA GLU A 30 -13.53 -8.53 -3.25
C GLU A 30 -12.08 -9.06 -3.30
N LYS A 31 -11.79 -10.11 -2.53
CA LYS A 31 -10.47 -10.79 -2.46
C LYS A 31 -9.29 -9.93 -1.99
N TRP A 32 -9.50 -8.67 -1.57
CA TRP A 32 -8.41 -7.77 -1.13
C TRP A 32 -7.45 -8.44 -0.12
N LEU A 33 -8.00 -9.11 0.89
CA LEU A 33 -7.21 -9.77 1.93
C LEU A 33 -6.47 -11.00 1.40
N LEU A 34 -7.11 -11.80 0.53
CA LEU A 34 -6.48 -12.98 -0.07
C LEU A 34 -5.26 -12.59 -0.92
N SER A 35 -5.37 -11.50 -1.70
CA SER A 35 -4.24 -10.97 -2.48
C SER A 35 -3.08 -10.54 -1.59
N LEU A 36 -3.36 -9.90 -0.45
CA LEU A 36 -2.34 -9.51 0.52
C LEU A 36 -1.68 -10.74 1.17
N ILE A 37 -2.48 -11.73 1.58
CA ILE A 37 -1.97 -12.96 2.18
C ILE A 37 -1.06 -13.70 1.19
N GLU A 38 -1.42 -13.78 -0.09
CA GLU A 38 -0.59 -14.43 -1.10
C GLU A 38 0.78 -13.75 -1.24
N ALA A 39 0.80 -12.41 -1.29
CA ALA A 39 2.05 -11.66 -1.30
C ALA A 39 2.86 -11.85 0.00
N PHE A 40 2.18 -12.01 1.14
CA PHE A 40 2.81 -12.18 2.45
C PHE A 40 3.43 -13.56 2.67
N LYS A 41 3.10 -14.57 1.86
CA LYS A 41 3.68 -15.93 1.99
C LYS A 41 5.18 -16.01 1.72
N VAL A 42 5.74 -15.00 1.06
CA VAL A 42 7.19 -14.93 0.79
C VAL A 42 7.91 -14.75 2.12
N LYS A 43 8.78 -15.70 2.49
CA LYS A 43 9.41 -15.80 3.81
C LYS A 43 10.20 -14.55 4.21
N GLU A 44 10.75 -13.84 3.24
CA GLU A 44 11.55 -12.63 3.42
C GLU A 44 10.69 -11.36 3.64
N ILE A 45 9.38 -11.44 3.43
CA ILE A 45 8.46 -10.29 3.53
C ILE A 45 7.88 -10.22 4.95
N GLY A 46 8.21 -9.13 5.67
CA GLY A 46 7.70 -8.89 7.02
C GLY A 46 6.40 -8.08 7.09
N ILE A 47 6.07 -7.30 6.04
CA ILE A 47 4.85 -6.48 5.95
C ILE A 47 4.43 -6.36 4.47
N VAL A 48 3.13 -6.41 4.18
CA VAL A 48 2.54 -6.04 2.88
C VAL A 48 1.52 -4.92 3.05
N GLY A 49 1.30 -4.16 1.97
CA GLY A 49 0.27 -3.11 1.91
C GLY A 49 -0.54 -3.24 0.63
N SER A 50 -1.79 -2.78 0.67
CA SER A 50 -2.66 -2.74 -0.51
C SER A 50 -2.36 -1.52 -1.37
N ILE A 51 -2.65 -1.61 -2.66
CA ILE A 51 -2.97 -0.42 -3.46
C ILE A 51 -4.23 0.21 -2.87
N ILE A 52 -4.23 1.53 -2.71
CA ILE A 52 -5.40 2.31 -2.27
C ILE A 52 -5.82 3.21 -3.43
N LEU A 53 -7.11 3.18 -3.74
CA LEU A 53 -7.75 4.10 -4.68
C LEU A 53 -8.33 5.27 -3.90
N ASP A 54 -8.42 6.42 -4.55
CA ASP A 54 -9.22 7.51 -4.00
C ASP A 54 -10.70 7.13 -3.87
N SER A 55 -11.46 7.92 -3.12
CA SER A 55 -12.88 7.66 -2.87
C SER A 55 -13.73 7.61 -4.15
N ASN A 56 -13.33 8.31 -5.21
CA ASN A 56 -14.05 8.33 -6.48
C ASN A 56 -13.58 7.22 -7.44
N GLN A 57 -12.60 6.39 -7.03
CA GLN A 57 -11.97 5.37 -7.87
C GLN A 57 -11.50 5.93 -9.22
N SER A 58 -10.94 7.14 -9.19
CA SER A 58 -10.44 7.89 -10.33
C SER A 58 -8.91 7.82 -10.46
N PHE A 59 -8.18 7.60 -9.38
CA PHE A 59 -6.73 7.39 -9.40
C PHE A 59 -6.28 6.45 -8.27
N ILE A 60 -5.07 5.92 -8.41
CA ILE A 60 -4.38 5.22 -7.33
C ILE A 60 -3.76 6.28 -6.40
N GLN A 61 -4.34 6.47 -5.22
CA GLN A 61 -3.81 7.38 -4.19
C GLN A 61 -2.55 6.82 -3.50
N HIS A 62 -2.39 5.49 -3.47
CA HIS A 62 -1.27 4.86 -2.80
C HIS A 62 -0.89 3.55 -3.51
N ALA A 63 0.22 3.57 -4.23
CA ALA A 63 0.87 2.39 -4.82
C ALA A 63 2.13 1.95 -4.04
N GLY A 64 2.31 2.49 -2.83
CA GLY A 64 3.51 2.36 -2.00
C GLY A 64 4.03 3.71 -1.53
N ALA A 65 5.15 3.70 -0.82
CA ALA A 65 5.78 4.91 -0.29
C ALA A 65 7.30 4.87 -0.39
N VAL A 66 7.91 6.05 -0.47
CA VAL A 66 9.36 6.26 -0.37
C VAL A 66 9.66 6.94 0.95
N ILE A 67 10.61 6.40 1.70
CA ILE A 67 11.16 7.02 2.89
C ILE A 67 12.47 7.71 2.50
N LYS A 68 12.53 9.03 2.62
CA LYS A 68 13.74 9.80 2.34
C LYS A 68 14.73 9.68 3.50
N LYS A 69 16.00 10.02 3.24
CA LYS A 69 17.07 10.01 4.25
C LYS A 69 16.77 10.85 5.50
N ASN A 70 15.94 11.88 5.36
CA ASN A 70 15.51 12.74 6.47
C ASN A 70 14.24 12.26 7.17
N GLY A 71 13.76 11.04 6.88
CA GLY A 71 12.57 10.45 7.47
C GLY A 71 11.24 10.91 6.87
N ILE A 72 11.25 11.87 5.93
CA ILE A 72 10.02 12.28 5.24
C ILE A 72 9.55 11.13 4.34
N THR A 73 8.28 10.78 4.47
CA THR A 73 7.62 9.77 3.64
C THR A 73 6.81 10.44 2.53
N GLU A 74 6.87 9.87 1.33
CA GLU A 74 6.02 10.30 0.22
C GLU A 74 5.33 9.10 -0.41
N HIS A 75 4.04 9.25 -0.72
CA HIS A 75 3.28 8.22 -1.43
C HIS A 75 3.52 8.25 -2.93
N ILE A 76 3.36 7.09 -3.56
CA ILE A 76 3.40 6.92 -5.00
C ILE A 76 1.97 6.91 -5.51
N GLU A 77 1.63 7.88 -6.35
CA GLU A 77 0.30 8.05 -6.96
C GLU A 77 0.36 7.81 -8.46
N LEU A 78 -0.69 7.18 -9.02
CA LEU A 78 -0.80 6.84 -10.45
C LEU A 78 -2.21 7.15 -11.00
N ASN A 79 -2.29 7.63 -12.25
CA ASN A 79 -3.56 7.84 -12.95
C ASN A 79 -4.11 6.51 -13.50
N LEU A 80 -5.39 6.19 -13.23
CA LEU A 80 -6.03 4.98 -13.73
C LEU A 80 -6.26 4.97 -15.26
N GLU A 81 -6.28 6.11 -15.93
CA GLU A 81 -6.32 6.15 -17.41
C GLU A 81 -5.07 5.51 -18.04
N GLU A 82 -3.95 5.48 -17.30
CA GLU A 82 -2.68 4.95 -17.77
C GLU A 82 -2.34 3.56 -17.21
N VAL A 83 -3.12 3.05 -16.26
CA VAL A 83 -2.91 1.74 -15.63
C VAL A 83 -4.21 0.98 -15.39
N SER A 84 -4.22 -0.29 -15.78
CA SER A 84 -5.29 -1.22 -15.39
C SER A 84 -5.00 -1.84 -14.04
N LEU A 85 -6.00 -1.92 -13.16
CA LEU A 85 -5.90 -2.62 -11.87
C LEU A 85 -5.72 -4.14 -11.99
N GLU A 86 -5.97 -4.68 -13.18
CA GLU A 86 -5.75 -6.10 -13.50
C GLU A 86 -4.35 -6.35 -14.09
N ASP A 87 -3.64 -5.30 -14.49
CA ASP A 87 -2.32 -5.38 -15.09
C ASP A 87 -1.21 -5.08 -14.06
N ASN A 88 -0.85 -6.11 -13.29
CA ASN A 88 0.18 -6.01 -12.26
C ASN A 88 1.56 -5.59 -12.82
N GLU A 89 1.93 -6.06 -14.02
CA GLU A 89 3.23 -5.70 -14.61
C GLU A 89 3.23 -4.26 -15.14
N GLY A 90 2.13 -3.82 -15.75
CA GLY A 90 1.94 -2.41 -16.16
C GLY A 90 1.98 -1.46 -14.97
N ILE A 91 1.28 -1.78 -13.88
CA ILE A 91 1.34 -1.00 -12.62
C ILE A 91 2.78 -0.92 -12.12
N LYS A 92 3.47 -2.06 -12.03
CA LYS A 92 4.86 -2.12 -11.55
C LYS A 92 5.80 -1.29 -12.42
N GLN A 93 5.63 -1.32 -13.74
CA GLN A 93 6.40 -0.51 -14.66
C GLN A 93 6.14 0.99 -14.45
N LYS A 94 4.88 1.40 -14.27
CA LYS A 94 4.49 2.79 -14.00
C LYS A 94 4.98 3.30 -12.65
N ILE A 95 4.99 2.45 -11.62
CA ILE A 95 5.64 2.74 -10.33
C ILE A 95 7.13 3.03 -10.56
N LYS A 96 7.85 2.19 -11.31
CA LYS A 96 9.28 2.39 -11.60
C LYS A 96 9.52 3.70 -12.36
N GLU A 97 8.69 4.01 -13.35
CA GLU A 97 8.77 5.26 -14.11
C GLU A 97 8.53 6.48 -13.21
N LYS A 98 7.52 6.43 -12.33
CA LYS A 98 7.22 7.48 -11.35
C LYS A 98 8.40 7.67 -10.38
N LEU A 99 8.96 6.57 -9.88
CA LEU A 99 10.14 6.61 -9.02
C LEU A 99 11.35 7.22 -9.73
N LYS A 100 11.62 6.82 -10.97
CA LYS A 100 12.70 7.37 -11.79
C LYS A 100 12.49 8.86 -12.08
N SER A 101 11.29 9.27 -12.43
CA SER A 101 10.96 10.69 -12.69
C SER A 101 11.10 11.57 -11.44
N LYS A 102 10.63 11.07 -10.28
CA LYS A 102 10.56 11.85 -9.04
C LYS A 102 11.86 11.83 -8.23
N PHE A 103 12.58 10.70 -8.24
CA PHE A 103 13.75 10.45 -7.40
C PHE A 103 15.01 10.05 -8.20
N GLY A 104 14.87 9.72 -9.48
CA GLY A 104 16.01 9.52 -10.36
C GLY A 104 16.48 10.86 -10.92
N LYS A 105 17.38 11.55 -10.20
CA LYS A 105 18.25 12.54 -10.84
C LYS A 105 19.68 12.04 -10.81
N ASN A 106 20.25 11.99 -12.02
CA ASN A 106 21.65 11.92 -12.45
C ASN A 106 22.59 10.99 -11.66
#